data_AF-A0A7X6FU61-F1
#
_entry.id   AF-A0A7X6FU61-F1
#
_cell.length_a   1.000
_cell.length_b   1.000
_cell.length_c   1.000
_cell.angle_alpha   90.00
_cell.angle_beta   90.00
_cell.angle_gamma   90.00
#
_symmetry.space_group_name_H-M   'P 1'
#
loop_
_entity.id
_entity.type
_entity.pdbx_description
1 polymer ?
#
loop_
_entity_poly.entity_id
_entity_poly.type
_entity_poly.pdbx_seq_one_letter_code
_entity_poly.pdbx_strand_id
1 'polypeptide(L)'
;MTKRDGYESADDALWAMLNAGADGDKARALYDAAIKRAEAIGISYVSADRLLAMPDDALATRLNLVTGNPVEDAAAVGAASIPSVSVTQALKIYFDEITPDELTGKSEIQKKRWRAHKQRAIDHFVKIVSDKAIADITREDAQKFYKVWLQMITKPAKGKQPISASMGNRMMGGMRVLLPNTSSTWAIGIGRILFAV
;
A
#
# COMPACT_ATOMS: atom_id res chain seq x y z
N MET A 1 15.55 -24.72 -4.60
CA MET A 1 14.08 -24.89 -4.64
C MET A 1 13.76 -25.61 -5.94
N THR A 2 13.12 -26.78 -5.86
CA THR A 2 12.78 -27.58 -7.05
C THR A 2 11.59 -26.94 -7.76
N LYS A 3 11.43 -27.12 -9.07
CA LYS A 3 10.27 -26.62 -9.85
C LYS A 3 8.93 -27.00 -9.20
N ARG A 4 8.88 -28.19 -8.58
CA ARG A 4 7.77 -28.68 -7.77
C ARG A 4 7.46 -27.77 -6.57
N ASP A 5 8.46 -27.45 -5.76
CA ASP A 5 8.31 -26.61 -4.55
C ASP A 5 7.80 -25.20 -4.91
N GLY A 6 8.20 -24.67 -6.07
CA GLY A 6 7.69 -23.38 -6.58
C GLY A 6 6.21 -23.43 -6.96
N TYR A 7 5.76 -24.52 -7.59
CA TYR A 7 4.34 -24.72 -7.89
C TYR A 7 3.50 -24.92 -6.64
N GLU A 8 3.97 -25.70 -5.68
CA GLU A 8 3.31 -25.90 -4.40
C GLU A 8 3.11 -24.56 -3.67
N SER A 9 4.16 -23.72 -3.63
CA SER A 9 4.06 -22.39 -3.01
C SER A 9 3.11 -21.44 -3.74
N ALA A 10 2.97 -21.57 -5.06
CA ALA A 10 2.02 -20.78 -5.86
C ALA A 10 0.58 -21.25 -5.65
N ASP A 11 0.36 -22.56 -5.52
CA ASP A 11 -0.94 -23.15 -5.21
C ASP A 11 -1.36 -22.75 -3.79
N ASP A 12 -0.47 -22.80 -2.79
CA ASP A 12 -0.74 -22.34 -1.43
C ASP A 12 -1.19 -20.87 -1.37
N ALA A 13 -0.56 -20.00 -2.18
CA ALA A 13 -0.96 -18.59 -2.29
C ALA A 13 -2.37 -18.44 -2.89
N LEU A 14 -2.71 -19.25 -3.90
CA LEU A 14 -4.04 -19.29 -4.49
C LEU A 14 -5.09 -19.84 -3.51
N TRP A 15 -4.75 -20.86 -2.73
CA TRP A 15 -5.65 -21.37 -1.69
C TRP A 15 -5.88 -20.35 -0.57
N ALA A 16 -4.84 -19.60 -0.18
CA ALA A 16 -4.97 -18.49 0.76
C ALA A 16 -5.90 -17.39 0.21
N MET A 17 -5.87 -17.10 -1.09
CA MET A 17 -6.80 -16.17 -1.76
C MET A 17 -8.26 -16.59 -1.58
N LEU A 18 -8.58 -17.86 -1.84
CA LEU A 18 -9.96 -18.35 -1.78
C LEU A 18 -10.56 -18.25 -0.37
N ASN A 19 -9.70 -18.30 0.66
CA ASN A 19 -10.08 -18.10 2.05
C ASN A 19 -10.07 -16.63 2.50
N ALA A 20 -9.55 -15.69 1.70
CA ALA A 20 -9.47 -14.27 2.05
C ALA A 20 -10.81 -13.56 1.83
N GLY A 21 -11.28 -12.84 2.85
CA GLY A 21 -12.61 -12.19 2.85
C GLY A 21 -12.70 -10.84 2.11
N ALA A 22 -11.58 -10.15 1.88
CA ALA A 22 -11.54 -8.82 1.25
C ALA A 22 -10.94 -8.87 -0.16
N ASP A 23 -11.49 -8.10 -1.09
CA ASP A 23 -11.09 -8.15 -2.51
C ASP A 23 -9.65 -7.70 -2.76
N GLY A 24 -9.12 -6.77 -1.95
CA GLY A 24 -7.70 -6.38 -2.02
C GLY A 24 -6.74 -7.49 -1.58
N ASP A 25 -7.11 -8.29 -0.58
CA ASP A 25 -6.30 -9.43 -0.13
C ASP A 25 -6.30 -10.55 -1.18
N LYS A 26 -7.42 -10.75 -1.88
CA LYS A 26 -7.51 -11.67 -3.02
C LYS A 26 -6.62 -11.22 -4.19
N ALA A 27 -6.69 -9.94 -4.57
CA ALA A 27 -5.86 -9.40 -5.64
C ALA A 27 -4.36 -9.56 -5.31
N ARG A 28 -3.98 -9.36 -4.04
CA ARG A 28 -2.60 -9.56 -3.60
C ARG A 28 -2.16 -11.01 -3.69
N ALA A 29 -2.98 -11.93 -3.20
CA ALA A 29 -2.68 -13.36 -3.25
C ALA A 29 -2.58 -13.89 -4.69
N LEU A 30 -3.43 -13.42 -5.62
CA LEU A 30 -3.30 -13.72 -7.05
C LEU A 30 -1.99 -13.22 -7.64
N TYR A 31 -1.61 -11.99 -7.30
CA TYR A 31 -0.35 -11.40 -7.75
C TYR A 31 0.87 -12.15 -7.20
N ASP A 32 0.86 -12.50 -5.92
CA ASP A 32 1.94 -13.29 -5.30
C ASP A 32 2.01 -14.71 -5.88
N ALA A 33 0.87 -15.35 -6.18
CA ALA A 33 0.83 -16.63 -6.88
C ALA A 33 1.41 -16.53 -8.30
N ALA A 34 1.10 -15.45 -9.03
CA ALA A 34 1.66 -15.20 -10.36
C ALA A 34 3.17 -14.97 -10.33
N ILE A 35 3.68 -14.26 -9.30
CA ILE A 35 5.14 -14.11 -9.08
C ILE A 35 5.80 -15.46 -8.91
N LYS A 36 5.31 -16.28 -7.96
CA LYS A 36 5.87 -17.60 -7.69
C LYS A 36 5.81 -18.52 -8.91
N ARG A 37 4.74 -18.42 -9.71
CA ARG A 37 4.60 -19.17 -10.95
C ARG A 37 5.61 -18.74 -12.01
N ALA A 38 5.82 -17.43 -12.18
CA ALA A 38 6.85 -16.89 -13.07
C ALA A 38 8.25 -17.38 -12.65
N GLU A 39 8.55 -17.34 -11.35
CA GLU A 39 9.82 -17.85 -10.81
C GLU A 39 9.99 -19.35 -11.07
N ALA A 40 8.92 -20.15 -10.91
CA ALA A 40 8.94 -21.59 -11.17
C ALA A 40 9.19 -21.95 -12.65
N ILE A 41 8.81 -21.08 -13.59
CA ILE A 41 9.14 -21.22 -15.02
C ILE A 41 10.45 -20.51 -15.42
N GLY A 42 11.16 -19.91 -14.45
CA GLY A 42 12.50 -19.35 -14.64
C GLY A 42 12.54 -17.89 -15.10
N ILE A 43 11.47 -17.13 -14.94
CA ILE A 43 11.40 -15.71 -15.34
C ILE A 43 10.97 -14.81 -14.18
N SER A 44 11.42 -13.56 -14.18
CA SER A 44 10.87 -12.56 -13.25
C SER A 44 9.47 -12.14 -13.70
N TYR A 45 8.53 -12.01 -12.76
CA TYR A 45 7.19 -11.51 -13.07
C TYR A 45 7.21 -10.05 -13.50
N VAL A 46 6.46 -9.73 -14.55
CA VAL A 46 6.23 -8.36 -15.03
C VAL A 46 4.76 -8.26 -15.40
N SER A 47 4.07 -7.23 -14.92
CA SER A 47 2.65 -7.01 -15.25
C SER A 47 2.47 -6.65 -16.73
N ALA A 48 1.30 -6.96 -17.29
CA ALA A 48 0.96 -6.63 -18.66
C ALA A 48 1.18 -5.13 -18.98
N ASP A 49 0.74 -4.22 -18.11
CA ASP A 49 0.94 -2.78 -18.28
C ASP A 49 2.42 -2.38 -18.43
N ARG A 50 3.29 -3.04 -17.66
CA ARG A 50 4.73 -2.76 -17.69
C ARG A 50 5.39 -3.42 -18.90
N LEU A 51 4.95 -4.61 -19.30
CA LEU A 51 5.41 -5.28 -20.52
C LEU A 51 5.08 -4.44 -21.76
N LEU A 52 3.90 -3.83 -21.82
CA LEU A 52 3.48 -2.94 -22.91
C LEU A 52 4.31 -1.65 -22.99
N ALA A 53 4.94 -1.24 -21.89
CA ALA A 53 5.84 -0.08 -21.83
C ALA A 53 7.32 -0.44 -22.11
N MET A 54 7.63 -1.73 -22.30
CA MET A 54 8.97 -2.23 -22.63
C MET A 54 9.15 -2.37 -24.15
N PRO A 55 10.39 -2.48 -24.64
CA PRO A 55 10.65 -2.75 -26.06
C PRO A 55 10.02 -4.06 -26.54
N ASP A 56 9.63 -4.10 -27.82
CA ASP A 56 8.91 -5.22 -28.45
C ASP A 56 9.61 -6.59 -28.28
N ASP A 57 10.95 -6.60 -28.23
CA ASP A 57 11.74 -7.83 -28.01
C ASP A 57 11.43 -8.50 -26.67
N ALA A 58 11.14 -7.71 -25.63
CA ALA A 58 10.75 -8.22 -24.32
C ALA A 58 9.36 -8.87 -24.36
N LEU A 59 8.42 -8.28 -25.11
CA LEU A 59 7.08 -8.84 -25.34
C LEU A 59 7.16 -10.15 -26.11
N ALA A 60 7.94 -10.19 -27.19
CA ALA A 60 8.14 -11.41 -28.00
C ALA A 60 8.73 -12.55 -27.16
N THR A 61 9.70 -12.25 -26.29
CA THR A 61 10.28 -13.23 -25.36
C THR A 61 9.24 -13.82 -24.43
N ARG A 62 8.29 -13.02 -23.91
CA ARG A 62 7.21 -13.52 -23.05
C ARG A 62 6.21 -14.38 -23.81
N LEU A 63 5.86 -13.99 -25.03
CA LEU A 63 4.92 -14.73 -25.87
C LEU A 63 5.45 -16.11 -26.25
N ASN A 64 6.76 -16.24 -26.47
CA ASN A 64 7.41 -17.53 -26.75
C ASN A 64 7.38 -18.52 -25.57
N LEU A 65 7.05 -18.06 -24.36
CA LEU A 65 6.91 -18.92 -23.18
C LEU A 65 5.49 -19.45 -23.01
N VAL A 66 4.55 -19.04 -23.86
CA VAL A 66 3.19 -19.56 -23.88
C VAL A 66 3.21 -20.98 -24.42
N THR A 67 2.90 -21.94 -23.57
CA THR A 67 2.97 -23.38 -23.88
C THR A 67 1.58 -24.03 -23.99
N GLY A 68 0.52 -23.27 -23.72
CA GLY A 68 -0.86 -23.77 -23.66
C GLY A 68 -1.28 -24.24 -22.27
N ASN A 69 -0.43 -24.06 -21.25
CA ASN A 69 -0.81 -24.22 -19.85
C ASN A 69 -1.38 -22.90 -19.33
N PRO A 70 -2.70 -22.79 -19.08
CA PRO A 70 -3.35 -21.52 -18.77
C PRO A 70 -2.75 -20.79 -17.56
N VAL A 71 -2.23 -21.53 -16.58
CA VAL A 71 -1.68 -20.95 -15.35
C VAL A 71 -0.28 -20.38 -15.57
N GLU A 72 0.55 -21.07 -16.34
CA GLU A 72 1.90 -20.61 -16.69
C GLU A 72 1.85 -19.48 -17.71
N ASP A 73 0.97 -19.61 -18.70
CA ASP A 73 0.74 -18.62 -19.74
C ASP A 73 0.29 -17.29 -19.12
N ALA A 74 -0.65 -17.33 -18.16
CA ALA A 74 -1.10 -16.16 -17.42
C ALA A 74 0.03 -15.46 -16.65
N ALA A 75 0.94 -16.23 -16.05
CA ALA A 75 2.11 -15.68 -15.36
C ALA A 75 3.15 -15.11 -16.33
N ALA A 76 3.33 -15.74 -17.49
CA ALA A 76 4.26 -15.30 -18.53
C ALA A 76 3.85 -13.96 -19.16
N VAL A 77 2.55 -13.78 -19.43
CA VAL A 77 2.01 -12.54 -20.03
C VAL A 77 1.65 -11.46 -19.01
N GLY A 78 1.84 -11.72 -17.71
CA GLY A 78 1.58 -10.74 -16.67
C GLY A 78 0.10 -10.44 -16.43
N ALA A 79 -0.77 -11.45 -16.57
CA ALA A 79 -2.23 -11.30 -16.49
C ALA A 79 -2.75 -10.89 -15.11
N ALA A 80 -1.99 -11.12 -14.04
CA ALA A 80 -2.36 -10.65 -12.71
C ALA A 80 -2.03 -9.14 -12.57
N SER A 81 -3.06 -8.33 -12.37
CA SER A 81 -2.91 -6.90 -12.11
C SER A 81 -2.12 -6.65 -10.84
N ILE A 82 -1.33 -5.57 -10.81
CA ILE A 82 -0.69 -5.12 -9.58
C ILE A 82 -1.80 -4.76 -8.58
N PRO A 83 -1.81 -5.36 -7.37
CA PRO A 83 -2.89 -5.16 -6.41
C PRO A 83 -2.93 -3.71 -5.96
N SER A 84 -4.12 -3.10 -6.01
CA SER A 84 -4.35 -1.78 -5.43
C SER A 84 -4.32 -1.90 -3.91
N VAL A 85 -3.23 -1.46 -3.28
CA VAL A 85 -3.07 -1.56 -1.82
C VAL A 85 -3.83 -0.40 -1.15
N SER A 86 -4.83 -0.74 -0.33
CA SER A 86 -5.56 0.24 0.50
C SER A 86 -4.66 0.89 1.55
N VAL A 87 -5.07 2.05 2.08
CA VAL A 87 -4.29 2.73 3.15
C VAL A 87 -4.16 1.84 4.38
N THR A 88 -5.23 1.11 4.76
CA THR A 88 -5.20 0.18 5.88
C THR A 88 -4.23 -0.99 5.63
N GLN A 89 -4.27 -1.59 4.44
CA GLN A 89 -3.35 -2.68 4.09
C GLN A 89 -1.91 -2.21 4.01
N ALA A 90 -1.66 -1.03 3.46
CA ALA A 90 -0.32 -0.45 3.40
C ALA A 90 0.26 -0.19 4.79
N LEU A 91 -0.56 0.19 5.76
CA LEU A 91 -0.11 0.32 7.15
C LEU A 91 0.33 -1.02 7.73
N LYS A 92 -0.39 -2.10 7.43
CA LYS A 92 -0.02 -3.46 7.87
C LYS A 92 1.33 -3.86 7.27
N ILE A 93 1.50 -3.70 5.95
CA ILE A 93 2.76 -3.98 5.25
C ILE A 93 3.90 -3.14 5.86
N TYR A 94 3.64 -1.85 6.12
CA TYR A 94 4.62 -0.96 6.72
C TYR A 94 5.10 -1.46 8.10
N PHE A 95 4.21 -2.02 8.92
CA PHE A 95 4.56 -2.55 10.24
C PHE A 95 5.25 -3.92 10.19
N ASP A 96 4.81 -4.79 9.30
CA ASP A 96 5.22 -6.20 9.31
C ASP A 96 6.45 -6.46 8.43
N GLU A 97 6.63 -5.68 7.36
CA GLU A 97 7.68 -5.90 6.36
C GLU A 97 8.74 -4.79 6.32
N ILE A 98 8.35 -3.52 6.50
CA ILE A 98 9.24 -2.37 6.24
C ILE A 98 9.99 -1.90 7.49
N THR A 99 9.34 -1.91 8.65
CA THR A 99 9.88 -1.37 9.92
C THR A 99 10.27 -2.37 11.03
N PRO A 100 10.37 -3.70 10.81
CA PRO A 100 10.89 -4.59 11.86
C PRO A 100 12.25 -4.15 12.43
N ASP A 101 13.13 -3.62 11.59
CA ASP A 101 14.43 -3.07 11.97
C ASP A 101 14.29 -1.85 12.89
N GLU A 102 13.40 -0.90 12.57
CA GLU A 102 13.13 0.30 13.39
C GLU A 102 12.59 -0.04 14.79
N LEU A 103 12.02 -1.24 14.96
CA LEU A 103 11.47 -1.73 16.22
C LEU A 103 12.46 -2.58 17.03
N THR A 104 13.62 -2.90 16.46
CA THR A 104 14.67 -3.65 17.15
C THR A 104 15.23 -2.84 18.31
N GLY A 105 15.33 -3.44 19.50
CA GLY A 105 15.84 -2.79 20.72
C GLY A 105 14.83 -1.89 21.48
N LYS A 106 13.62 -1.68 20.96
CA LYS A 106 12.55 -0.94 21.69
C LYS A 106 11.80 -1.87 22.64
N SER A 107 11.34 -1.33 23.77
CA SER A 107 10.43 -2.05 24.67
C SER A 107 9.05 -2.26 24.03
N GLU A 108 8.32 -3.29 24.45
CA GLU A 108 6.97 -3.59 23.94
C GLU A 108 6.00 -2.41 24.09
N ILE A 109 6.12 -1.64 25.17
CA ILE A 109 5.31 -0.43 25.38
C ILE A 109 5.64 0.64 24.35
N GLN A 110 6.92 0.84 24.01
CA GLN A 110 7.33 1.80 22.98
C GLN A 110 6.86 1.36 21.60
N LYS A 111 6.99 0.06 21.26
CA LYS A 111 6.47 -0.50 20.01
C LYS A 111 4.96 -0.28 19.90
N LYS A 112 4.20 -0.60 20.95
CA LYS A 112 2.74 -0.41 20.99
C LYS A 112 2.34 1.06 20.82
N ARG A 113 3.02 1.99 21.53
CA ARG A 113 2.76 3.43 21.39
C ARG A 113 3.07 3.95 19.99
N TRP A 114 4.19 3.51 19.41
CA TRP A 114 4.60 3.88 18.06
C TRP A 114 3.59 3.37 17.00
N ARG A 115 3.17 2.10 17.09
CA ARG A 115 2.13 1.53 16.21
C ARG A 115 0.80 2.27 16.36
N ALA A 116 0.35 2.49 17.59
CA ALA A 116 -0.90 3.19 17.89
C ALA A 116 -0.93 4.62 17.34
N HIS A 117 0.20 5.32 17.31
CA HIS A 117 0.28 6.66 16.73
C HIS A 117 -0.02 6.66 15.23
N LYS A 118 0.58 5.74 14.47
CA LYS A 118 0.38 5.65 13.02
C LYS A 118 -1.00 5.09 12.68
N GLN A 119 -1.44 4.07 13.43
CA GLN A 119 -2.79 3.51 13.32
C GLN A 119 -3.85 4.61 13.46
N ARG A 120 -3.74 5.46 14.49
CA ARG A 120 -4.68 6.55 14.70
C ARG A 120 -4.76 7.50 13.50
N ALA A 121 -3.63 7.84 12.88
CA ALA A 121 -3.64 8.71 11.70
C ALA A 121 -4.43 8.08 10.53
N ILE A 122 -4.22 6.78 10.28
CA ILE A 122 -4.91 6.04 9.23
C ILE A 122 -6.39 5.89 9.55
N ASP A 123 -6.76 5.49 10.77
CA ASP A 123 -8.16 5.35 11.20
C ASP A 123 -8.94 6.66 10.99
N HIS A 124 -8.31 7.80 11.33
CA HIS A 124 -8.90 9.11 11.11
C HIS A 124 -9.00 9.46 9.63
N PHE A 125 -8.01 9.10 8.82
CA PHE A 125 -8.07 9.32 7.37
C PHE A 125 -9.20 8.52 6.73
N VAL A 126 -9.29 7.22 7.03
CA VAL A 126 -10.37 6.35 6.57
C VAL A 126 -11.73 6.90 6.98
N LYS A 127 -11.87 7.40 8.21
CA LYS A 127 -13.11 8.01 8.71
C LYS A 127 -13.51 9.31 7.99
N ILE A 128 -12.53 10.14 7.60
CA ILE A 128 -12.80 11.46 6.98
C ILE A 128 -12.94 11.34 5.46
N VAL A 129 -12.12 10.49 4.84
CA VAL A 129 -12.02 10.31 3.40
C VAL A 129 -12.70 8.99 3.03
N SER A 130 -11.97 7.87 3.14
CA SER A 130 -12.40 6.48 2.92
C SER A 130 -11.13 5.60 2.89
N ASP A 131 -11.27 4.28 2.96
CA ASP A 131 -10.15 3.35 2.79
C ASP A 131 -9.83 3.15 1.30
N LYS A 132 -9.20 4.17 0.70
CA LYS A 132 -8.83 4.18 -0.72
C LYS A 132 -7.53 3.41 -0.96
N ALA A 133 -7.33 2.95 -2.20
CA ALA A 133 -5.99 2.55 -2.63
C ALA A 133 -5.03 3.74 -2.57
N ILE A 134 -3.76 3.50 -2.22
CA ILE A 134 -2.73 4.55 -2.17
C ILE A 134 -2.61 5.28 -3.51
N ALA A 135 -2.72 4.54 -4.62
CA ALA A 135 -2.65 5.10 -5.97
C ALA A 135 -3.82 6.06 -6.29
N ASP A 136 -4.96 5.87 -5.64
CA ASP A 136 -6.19 6.65 -5.86
C ASP A 136 -6.31 7.85 -4.91
N ILE A 137 -5.32 8.08 -4.04
CA ILE A 137 -5.32 9.23 -3.13
C ILE A 137 -5.05 10.50 -3.94
N THR A 138 -6.06 11.35 -3.98
CA THR A 138 -6.02 12.62 -4.72
C THR A 138 -5.59 13.80 -3.84
N ARG A 139 -5.36 14.96 -4.46
CA ARG A 139 -5.09 16.21 -3.74
C ARG A 139 -6.32 16.69 -2.97
N GLU A 140 -7.50 16.42 -3.50
CA GLU A 140 -8.80 16.78 -2.92
C GLU A 140 -9.01 16.02 -1.61
N ASP A 141 -8.64 14.74 -1.57
CA ASP A 141 -8.64 13.93 -0.35
C ASP A 141 -7.72 14.54 0.72
N ALA A 142 -6.53 14.99 0.31
CA ALA A 142 -5.58 15.66 1.19
C ALA A 142 -6.13 16.96 1.79
N GLN A 143 -6.76 17.79 0.95
CA GLN A 143 -7.39 19.02 1.39
C GLN A 143 -8.58 18.76 2.30
N LYS A 144 -9.39 17.72 2.03
CA LYS A 144 -10.52 17.34 2.87
C LYS A 144 -10.04 16.95 4.27
N PHE A 145 -9.00 16.13 4.35
CA PHE A 145 -8.39 15.73 5.61
C PHE A 145 -7.84 16.95 6.37
N TYR A 146 -7.09 17.83 5.71
CA TYR A 146 -6.56 19.06 6.30
C TYR A 146 -7.67 20.00 6.82
N LYS A 147 -8.71 20.25 6.03
CA LYS A 147 -9.82 21.15 6.39
C LYS A 147 -10.54 20.69 7.65
N VAL A 148 -10.75 19.38 7.81
CA VAL A 148 -11.38 18.83 9.03
C VAL A 148 -10.52 19.11 10.26
N TRP A 149 -9.22 18.89 10.19
CA TRP A 149 -8.32 19.20 11.31
C TRP A 149 -8.24 20.70 11.59
N LEU A 150 -8.19 21.54 10.57
CA LEU A 150 -8.21 23.00 10.72
C LEU A 150 -9.52 23.48 11.39
N GLN A 151 -10.66 22.91 11.02
CA GLN A 151 -11.94 23.21 11.65
C GLN A 151 -11.96 22.80 13.12
N MET A 152 -11.44 21.64 13.48
CA MET A 152 -11.38 21.21 14.88
C MET A 152 -10.48 22.10 15.75
N ILE A 153 -9.46 22.76 15.16
CA ILE A 153 -8.58 23.72 15.85
C ILE A 153 -9.25 25.10 15.97
N THR A 154 -9.85 25.60 14.88
CA THR A 154 -10.32 26.99 14.80
C THR A 154 -11.78 27.19 15.21
N LYS A 155 -12.62 26.19 14.98
CA LYS A 155 -14.08 26.22 15.20
C LYS A 155 -14.54 24.88 15.79
N PRO A 156 -14.15 24.56 17.04
CA PRO A 156 -14.57 23.32 17.66
C PRO A 156 -16.11 23.25 17.78
N ALA A 157 -16.64 22.03 17.71
CA ALA A 157 -18.07 21.81 17.90
C ALA A 157 -18.53 22.30 19.29
N LYS A 158 -19.79 22.73 19.37
CA LYS A 158 -20.38 23.30 20.60
C LYS A 158 -20.14 22.37 21.80
N GLY A 159 -19.47 22.87 22.84
CA GLY A 159 -19.14 22.11 24.05
C GLY A 159 -17.86 21.26 24.00
N LYS A 160 -17.08 21.31 22.92
CA LYS A 160 -15.75 20.66 22.84
C LYS A 160 -14.63 21.70 22.91
N GLN A 161 -13.57 21.33 23.62
CA GLN A 161 -12.34 22.12 23.63
C GLN A 161 -11.65 22.05 22.25
N PRO A 162 -11.01 23.14 21.79
CA PRO A 162 -10.17 23.10 20.60
C PRO A 162 -9.08 22.05 20.77
N ILE A 163 -8.84 21.25 19.73
CA ILE A 163 -7.66 20.39 19.70
C ILE A 163 -6.41 21.22 19.41
N SER A 164 -5.25 20.77 19.88
CA SER A 164 -4.00 21.47 19.63
C SER A 164 -3.55 21.31 18.17
N ALA A 165 -2.89 22.34 17.63
CA ALA A 165 -2.24 22.29 16.32
C ALA A 165 -1.20 21.15 16.23
N SER A 166 -0.53 20.84 17.34
CA SER A 166 0.39 19.71 17.44
C SER A 166 -0.28 18.37 17.14
N MET A 167 -1.54 18.17 17.56
CA MET A 167 -2.29 16.95 17.23
C MET A 167 -2.57 16.87 15.73
N GLY A 168 -2.99 17.97 15.11
CA GLY A 168 -3.18 18.04 13.66
C GLY A 168 -1.90 17.65 12.90
N ASN A 169 -0.76 18.25 13.28
CA ASN A 169 0.54 17.93 12.67
C ASN A 169 0.94 16.45 12.84
N ARG A 170 0.65 15.85 13.99
CA ARG A 170 0.88 14.42 14.24
C ARG A 170 0.08 13.52 13.31
N MET A 171 -1.17 13.88 13.03
CA MET A 171 -2.04 13.11 12.14
C MET A 171 -1.62 13.24 10.67
N MET A 172 -1.27 14.46 10.23
CA MET A 172 -0.71 14.68 8.89
C MET A 172 0.63 13.94 8.72
N GLY A 173 1.50 14.01 9.73
CA GLY A 173 2.78 13.31 9.74
C GLY A 173 2.64 11.78 9.72
N GLY A 174 1.60 11.24 10.36
CA GLY A 174 1.28 9.81 10.30
C GLY A 174 0.93 9.34 8.89
N MET A 175 0.17 10.14 8.11
CA MET A 175 -0.16 9.82 6.72
C MET A 175 1.07 9.83 5.80
N ARG A 176 2.02 10.74 6.05
CA ARG A 176 3.25 10.86 5.25
C ARG A 176 4.11 9.60 5.25
N VAL A 177 3.96 8.74 6.25
CA VAL A 177 4.73 7.49 6.35
C VAL A 177 4.35 6.49 5.25
N LEU A 178 3.09 6.49 4.79
CA LEU A 178 2.61 5.56 3.77
C LEU A 178 2.73 6.09 2.35
N LEU A 179 2.97 7.39 2.19
CA LEU A 179 3.07 8.05 0.90
C LEU A 179 4.55 8.25 0.57
N PRO A 180 5.07 7.73 -0.56
CA PRO A 180 6.45 7.95 -0.93
C PRO A 180 6.71 9.46 -1.10
N ASN A 181 7.90 9.94 -0.71
CA ASN A 181 8.30 11.35 -0.81
C ASN A 181 8.21 11.95 -2.24
N THR A 182 7.96 11.12 -3.25
CA THR A 182 7.82 11.49 -4.66
C THR A 182 6.39 11.89 -5.07
N SER A 183 5.36 11.63 -4.25
CA SER A 183 4.00 12.11 -4.54
C SER A 183 3.89 13.60 -4.21
N SER A 184 4.12 14.44 -5.22
CA SER A 184 4.01 15.90 -5.22
C SER A 184 2.67 16.46 -4.71
N THR A 185 1.66 15.59 -4.56
CA THR A 185 0.33 15.89 -4.01
C THR A 185 0.34 16.40 -2.57
N TRP A 186 1.31 15.97 -1.74
CA TRP A 186 1.42 16.39 -0.33
C TRP A 186 2.65 17.26 -0.03
N ALA A 187 3.55 17.44 -1.01
CA ALA A 187 4.71 18.32 -0.90
C ALA A 187 4.33 19.81 -0.92
N ILE A 188 3.14 20.15 -1.40
CA ILE A 188 2.65 21.53 -1.47
C ILE A 188 1.67 21.78 -0.31
N GLY A 189 2.20 22.21 0.84
CA GLY A 189 1.39 23.03 1.76
C GLY A 189 1.48 22.82 3.28
N ILE A 190 2.45 22.09 3.83
CA ILE A 190 2.52 21.89 5.31
C ILE A 190 3.89 22.24 5.91
N GLY A 191 4.91 22.48 5.08
CA GLY A 191 6.26 22.85 5.54
C GLY A 191 6.54 24.34 5.72
N ARG A 192 5.57 25.25 5.52
CA ARG A 192 5.82 26.71 5.50
C ARG A 192 4.87 27.60 6.32
N ILE A 193 4.09 27.03 7.25
CA ILE A 193 3.20 27.82 8.14
C ILE A 193 3.53 27.54 9.61
N LEU A 194 4.81 27.64 9.95
CA LEU A 194 5.29 27.77 11.34
C LEU A 194 6.36 28.86 11.49
N PHE A 195 6.57 29.67 10.45
CA PHE A 195 7.37 30.90 10.47
C PHE A 195 6.72 31.94 9.55
N ALA A 196 5.55 32.43 9.93
CA ALA A 196 5.02 33.73 9.54
C ALA A 196 3.73 33.97 10.34
N VAL A 197 3.81 34.97 11.22
CA VAL A 197 2.83 35.44 12.23
C VAL A 197 2.82 34.63 13.53
#